data_AF-A4BVB7-F1
#
_entry.id   AF-A4BVB7-F1
#
_cell.length_a   1.000
_cell.length_b   1.000
_cell.length_c   1.000
_cell.angle_alpha   90.00
_cell.angle_beta   90.00
_cell.angle_gamma   90.00
#
_symmetry.space_group_name_H-M   'P 1'
#
loop_
_entity.id
_entity.type
_entity.pdbx_description
1 polymer ?
#
loop_
_entity_poly.entity_id
_entity_poly.type
_entity_poly.pdbx_seq_one_letter_code
_entity_poly.pdbx_strand_id
1 'polypeptide(L)'
;MVRTERRTHAYTGQSYTWLVFSTAMVNHYYVYAVDADFGPFFLKFCCHFPHNAKLCINGHEYVKRQLAKRGIGFEALDNGILSCADLERLDWICCELTAARIDALLRKWLRRLPQSFTAADRAAGFRYDLSIVQAEFALT
;
A
#
# COMPACT_ATOMS: atom_id res chain seq x y z
N MET A 1 -1.66 5.20 -18.99
CA MET A 1 -1.82 3.74 -18.94
C MET A 1 -0.76 3.09 -19.83
N VAL A 2 -0.30 1.88 -19.50
CA VAL A 2 0.55 1.08 -20.41
C VAL A 2 -0.35 0.25 -21.33
N ARG A 3 -0.11 0.31 -22.63
CA ARG A 3 -0.77 -0.53 -23.63
C ARG A 3 0.24 -1.42 -24.33
N THR A 4 -0.23 -2.51 -24.92
CA THR A 4 0.56 -3.42 -25.74
C THR A 4 0.31 -3.15 -27.22
N GLU A 5 1.38 -2.88 -27.96
CA GLU A 5 1.38 -2.82 -29.42
C GLU A 5 2.14 -4.02 -29.97
N ARG A 6 1.66 -4.60 -31.08
CA ARG A 6 2.41 -5.62 -31.79
C ARG A 6 3.45 -4.94 -32.68
N ARG A 7 4.72 -5.23 -32.45
CA ARG A 7 5.84 -4.82 -33.30
C ARG A 7 6.48 -6.01 -33.98
N THR A 8 7.18 -5.77 -35.08
CA THR A 8 7.86 -6.81 -35.85
C THR A 8 9.36 -6.55 -35.82
N HIS A 9 10.14 -7.58 -35.48
CA HIS A 9 11.60 -7.48 -35.47
C HIS A 9 12.14 -7.38 -36.90
N ALA A 10 12.91 -6.32 -37.18
CA ALA A 10 13.33 -5.97 -38.55
C ALA A 10 14.16 -7.07 -39.24
N TYR A 11 14.95 -7.84 -38.49
CA TYR A 11 15.86 -8.83 -39.06
C TYR A 11 15.31 -10.26 -39.08
N THR A 12 14.42 -10.59 -38.14
CA THR A 12 13.89 -11.97 -37.98
C THR A 12 12.44 -12.10 -38.44
N GLY A 13 11.75 -10.98 -38.69
CA GLY A 13 10.33 -10.95 -39.05
C GLY A 13 9.39 -11.40 -37.92
N GLN A 14 9.90 -11.71 -36.73
CA GLN A 14 9.09 -12.19 -35.62
C GLN A 14 8.29 -11.06 -34.98
N SER A 15 7.03 -11.36 -34.67
CA SER A 15 6.14 -10.47 -33.91
C SER A 15 6.50 -10.52 -32.42
N TYR A 16 6.62 -9.37 -31.78
CA TYR A 16 6.76 -9.25 -30.33
C TYR A 16 5.86 -8.15 -29.76
N THR A 17 5.53 -8.28 -28.48
CA THR A 17 4.71 -7.31 -27.75
C THR A 17 5.58 -6.17 -27.24
N TRP A 18 5.21 -4.93 -27.56
CA TRP A 18 5.89 -3.73 -27.08
C TRP A 18 4.98 -2.94 -26.14
N LEU A 19 5.55 -2.45 -25.04
CA LEU A 19 4.83 -1.61 -24.08
C LEU A 19 4.93 -0.15 -24.49
N VAL A 20 3.78 0.51 -24.66
CA VAL A 20 3.69 1.93 -24.97
C VAL A 20 2.92 2.68 -23.89
N PHE A 21 3.35 3.90 -23.60
CA PHE A 21 2.58 4.81 -22.76
C PHE A 21 1.52 5.50 -23.58
N SER A 22 0.27 5.46 -23.10
CA SER A 22 -0.87 6.07 -23.77
C SER A 22 -1.84 6.65 -22.73
N THR A 23 -2.65 7.62 -23.15
CA THR A 23 -3.72 8.19 -22.34
C THR A 23 -5.01 7.44 -22.62
N ALA A 24 -5.62 6.88 -21.57
CA ALA A 24 -6.90 6.21 -21.64
C ALA A 24 -7.66 6.45 -20.34
N MET A 25 -8.98 6.59 -20.44
CA MET A 25 -9.86 6.55 -19.26
C MET A 25 -9.88 5.11 -18.75
N VAL A 26 -9.49 4.92 -17.49
CA VAL A 26 -9.41 3.61 -16.85
C VAL A 26 -10.21 3.61 -15.56
N ASN A 27 -10.85 2.47 -15.28
CA ASN A 27 -11.58 2.30 -14.03
C ASN A 27 -10.62 2.11 -12.85
N HIS A 28 -10.90 2.84 -11.78
CA HIS A 28 -10.24 2.70 -10.50
C HIS A 28 -11.25 2.31 -9.42
N TYR A 29 -10.89 1.32 -8.61
CA TYR A 29 -11.64 0.98 -7.40
C TYR A 29 -10.91 1.53 -6.19
N TYR A 30 -11.67 2.15 -5.29
CA TYR A 30 -11.19 2.66 -4.02
C TYR A 30 -11.86 1.88 -2.91
N VAL A 31 -11.05 1.29 -2.05
CA VAL A 31 -11.52 0.61 -0.85
C VAL A 31 -11.06 1.40 0.36
N TYR A 32 -12.02 1.91 1.11
CA TYR A 32 -11.81 2.51 2.43
C TYR A 32 -12.15 1.46 3.48
N ALA A 33 -11.20 1.18 4.36
CA ALA A 33 -11.35 0.16 5.37
C ALA A 33 -10.68 0.58 6.67
N VAL A 34 -11.05 -0.09 7.76
CA VAL A 34 -10.46 0.11 9.08
C VAL A 34 -9.75 -1.18 9.47
N ASP A 35 -8.43 -1.11 9.61
CA ASP A 35 -7.64 -2.20 10.13
C ASP A 35 -7.54 -2.11 11.66
N ALA A 36 -7.51 -3.25 12.33
CA ALA A 36 -7.42 -3.30 13.78
C ALA A 36 -6.11 -2.69 14.31
N ASP A 37 -5.01 -2.77 13.57
CA ASP A 37 -3.68 -2.30 13.97
C ASP A 37 -3.34 -0.92 13.43
N PHE A 38 -3.78 -0.62 12.20
CA PHE A 38 -3.44 0.63 11.51
C PHE A 38 -4.56 1.67 11.54
N GLY A 39 -5.77 1.31 11.95
CA GLY A 39 -6.94 2.18 11.85
C GLY A 39 -7.38 2.39 10.39
N PRO A 40 -8.00 3.55 10.07
CA PRO A 40 -8.45 3.84 8.71
C PRO A 40 -7.29 3.90 7.71
N PHE A 41 -7.49 3.26 6.57
CA PHE A 41 -6.58 3.32 5.43
C PHE A 41 -7.39 3.26 4.13
N PHE A 42 -6.76 3.57 3.00
CA PHE A 42 -7.36 3.28 1.70
C PHE A 42 -6.43 2.51 0.79
N LEU A 43 -7.03 1.69 -0.06
CA LEU A 43 -6.36 0.97 -1.12
C LEU A 43 -7.06 1.23 -2.45
N LYS A 44 -6.32 1.85 -3.37
CA LYS A 44 -6.78 2.15 -4.74
C LYS A 44 -6.19 1.11 -5.69
N PHE A 45 -7.00 0.56 -6.60
CA PHE A 45 -6.54 -0.35 -7.64
C PHE A 45 -6.86 0.18 -9.04
N CYS A 46 -6.01 -0.13 -10.01
CA CYS A 46 -6.27 0.03 -11.43
C CYS A 46 -6.75 -1.30 -12.03
N CYS A 47 -7.91 -1.31 -12.70
CA CYS A 47 -8.43 -2.52 -13.35
C CYS A 47 -7.65 -2.86 -14.63
N HIS A 48 -6.82 -1.95 -15.10
CA HIS A 48 -6.10 -2.06 -16.35
C HIS A 48 -4.62 -2.37 -16.08
N PHE A 49 -4.06 -3.26 -16.89
CA PHE A 49 -2.63 -3.59 -16.86
C PHE A 49 -1.78 -2.30 -16.89
N PRO A 50 -0.76 -2.16 -16.02
CA PRO A 50 -0.14 -3.18 -15.16
C PRO A 50 -0.78 -3.35 -13.77
N HIS A 51 -2.06 -2.99 -13.61
CA HIS A 51 -2.83 -3.16 -12.39
C HIS A 51 -2.31 -2.42 -11.15
N ASN A 52 -1.62 -1.29 -11.36
CA ASN A 52 -1.05 -0.48 -10.28
C ASN A 52 -2.02 -0.23 -9.12
N ALA A 53 -1.48 -0.28 -7.91
CA ALA A 53 -2.22 -0.01 -6.69
C ALA A 53 -1.57 1.12 -5.88
N LYS A 54 -2.37 1.83 -5.08
CA LYS A 54 -1.89 2.83 -4.11
C LYS A 54 -2.49 2.54 -2.75
N LEU A 55 -1.63 2.16 -1.81
CA LEU A 55 -1.94 2.05 -0.39
C LEU A 55 -1.62 3.38 0.29
N CYS A 56 -2.54 3.88 1.11
CA CYS A 56 -2.30 5.02 1.97
C CYS A 56 -2.69 4.67 3.40
N ILE A 57 -1.78 4.93 4.33
CA ILE A 57 -1.91 4.64 5.76
C ILE A 57 -1.54 5.89 6.57
N ASN A 58 -2.05 5.99 7.80
CA ASN A 58 -1.64 7.02 8.75
C ASN A 58 -0.78 6.38 9.86
N GLY A 59 0.49 6.79 9.93
CA GLY A 59 1.44 6.30 10.95
C GLY A 59 1.05 6.70 12.37
N HIS A 60 0.54 7.92 12.59
CA HIS A 60 0.08 8.36 13.90
C HIS A 60 -1.12 7.54 14.38
N GLU A 61 -2.06 7.22 13.49
CA GLU A 61 -3.19 6.36 13.85
C GLU A 61 -2.72 4.95 14.24
N TYR A 62 -1.74 4.39 13.53
CA TYR A 62 -1.10 3.13 13.95
C TYR A 62 -0.56 3.25 15.38
N VAL A 63 0.22 4.30 15.68
CA VAL A 63 0.79 4.49 17.02
C VAL A 63 -0.30 4.63 18.09
N LYS A 64 -1.34 5.44 17.85
CA LYS A 64 -2.49 5.58 18.78
C LYS A 64 -3.18 4.24 19.04
N ARG A 65 -3.42 3.44 18.00
CA ARG A 65 -4.00 2.09 18.12
C ARG A 65 -3.11 1.17 18.94
N GLN A 66 -1.81 1.24 18.71
CA GLN A 66 -0.82 0.43 19.42
C GLN A 66 -0.67 0.82 20.90
N LEU A 67 -0.76 2.11 21.24
CA LEU A 67 -0.79 2.61 22.62
C LEU A 67 -2.06 2.17 23.34
N ALA A 68 -3.21 2.34 22.70
CA ALA A 68 -4.51 1.93 23.25
C ALA A 68 -4.57 0.43 23.54
N LYS A 69 -4.07 -0.42 22.61
CA LYS A 69 -3.98 -1.87 22.82
C LYS A 69 -3.08 -2.29 23.97
N ARG A 70 -2.06 -1.48 24.28
CA ARG A 70 -1.10 -1.72 25.37
C ARG A 70 -1.52 -1.05 26.68
N GLY A 71 -2.66 -0.33 26.70
CA GLY A 71 -3.14 0.37 27.89
C GLY A 71 -2.26 1.54 28.33
N ILE A 72 -1.48 2.13 27.42
CA ILE A 72 -0.61 3.26 27.73
C ILE A 72 -1.44 4.54 27.61
N GLY A 73 -1.47 5.37 28.65
CA GLY A 73 -2.19 6.65 28.64
C GLY A 73 -1.55 7.65 27.67
N PHE A 74 -2.35 8.27 26.82
CA PHE A 74 -1.90 9.30 25.89
C PHE A 74 -3.05 10.27 25.56
N GLU A 75 -2.70 11.49 25.15
CA GLU A 75 -3.63 12.48 24.60
C GLU A 75 -3.45 12.56 23.08
N ALA A 76 -4.55 12.38 22.34
CA ALA A 76 -4.53 12.35 20.88
C ALA A 76 -4.72 13.75 20.28
N LEU A 77 -3.98 14.05 19.21
CA LEU A 77 -4.32 15.11 18.24
C LEU A 77 -4.91 14.46 16.98
N ASP A 78 -5.53 15.24 16.09
CA ASP A 78 -6.07 14.69 14.83
C ASP A 78 -5.00 13.93 14.02
N ASN A 79 -3.82 14.55 13.84
CA ASN A 79 -2.68 13.95 13.14
C ASN A 79 -1.41 13.89 13.99
N GLY A 80 -1.53 13.49 15.26
CA GLY A 80 -0.38 13.37 16.16
C GLY A 80 -0.75 12.90 17.56
N ILE A 81 0.22 13.00 18.46
CA ILE A 81 0.09 12.69 19.88
C ILE A 81 0.53 13.94 20.66
N LEU A 82 -0.33 14.44 21.54
CA LEU A 82 -0.06 15.63 22.35
C LEU A 82 0.84 15.28 23.54
N SER A 83 0.51 14.21 24.25
CA SER A 83 1.25 13.73 25.41
C SER A 83 1.13 12.21 25.54
N CYS A 84 2.12 11.57 26.16
CA CYS A 84 2.13 10.13 26.44
C CYS A 84 2.72 9.90 27.83
N ALA A 85 2.13 8.97 28.59
CA ALA A 85 2.60 8.58 29.92
C ALA A 85 3.97 7.88 29.89
N ASP A 86 4.35 7.31 28.75
CA ASP A 86 5.58 6.55 28.57
C ASP A 86 6.20 6.86 27.20
N LEU A 87 7.20 7.75 27.20
CA LEU A 87 7.86 8.23 25.98
C LEU A 87 8.79 7.17 25.37
N GLU A 88 9.44 6.33 26.19
CA GLU A 88 10.30 5.25 25.68
C GLU A 88 9.47 4.20 24.92
N ARG A 89 8.30 3.84 25.46
CA ARG A 89 7.38 2.94 24.74
C ARG A 89 6.79 3.58 23.49
N LEU A 90 6.50 4.88 23.53
CA LEU A 90 6.03 5.61 22.35
C LEU A 90 7.05 5.51 21.21
N ASP A 91 8.31 5.83 21.48
CA ASP A 91 9.39 5.75 20.50
C ASP A 91 9.58 4.33 19.97
N TRP A 92 9.56 3.33 20.86
CA TRP A 92 9.65 1.93 20.47
C TRP A 92 8.50 1.51 19.53
N ILE A 93 7.26 1.95 19.79
CA ILE A 93 6.11 1.69 18.89
C ILE A 93 6.29 2.39 17.54
N CYS A 94 6.87 3.59 17.51
CA CYS A 94 7.19 4.26 16.25
C CYS A 94 8.19 3.42 15.43
N CYS A 95 9.24 2.88 16.06
CA CYS A 95 10.20 1.98 15.42
C CYS A 95 9.57 0.65 14.93
N GLU A 96 8.46 0.21 15.54
CA GLU A 96 7.74 -0.99 15.11
C GLU A 96 7.05 -0.86 13.74
N LEU A 97 6.85 0.36 13.24
CA LEU A 97 6.25 0.64 11.93
C LEU A 97 7.28 0.42 10.81
N THR A 98 7.56 -0.85 10.53
CA THR A 98 8.57 -1.26 9.54
C THR A 98 7.98 -1.53 8.17
N ALA A 99 8.84 -1.58 7.14
CA ALA A 99 8.45 -1.99 5.79
C ALA A 99 7.76 -3.37 5.77
N ALA A 100 8.25 -4.33 6.58
CA ALA A 100 7.64 -5.65 6.71
C ALA A 100 6.23 -5.57 7.32
N ARG A 101 5.98 -4.65 8.25
CA ARG A 101 4.66 -4.43 8.85
C ARG A 101 3.68 -3.85 7.82
N ILE A 102 4.13 -2.90 7.00
CA ILE A 102 3.33 -2.31 5.92
C ILE A 102 3.03 -3.34 4.83
N ASP A 103 4.02 -4.17 4.44
CA ASP A 103 3.80 -5.28 3.51
C ASP A 103 2.79 -6.29 4.07
N ALA A 104 2.89 -6.64 5.36
CA ALA A 104 1.94 -7.53 6.01
C ALA A 104 0.49 -6.98 5.97
N LEU A 105 0.30 -5.67 6.19
CA LEU A 105 -0.99 -5.01 6.02
C LEU A 105 -1.50 -5.17 4.59
N LEU A 106 -0.68 -4.84 3.58
CA LEU A 106 -1.08 -4.98 2.18
C LEU A 106 -1.48 -6.43 1.88
N ARG A 107 -0.64 -7.42 2.23
CA ARG A 107 -0.91 -8.83 1.94
C ARG A 107 -2.14 -9.35 2.67
N LYS A 108 -2.42 -8.88 3.89
CA LYS A 108 -3.65 -9.19 4.63
C LYS A 108 -4.88 -8.73 3.85
N TRP A 109 -4.89 -7.51 3.34
CA TRP A 109 -6.03 -6.94 2.64
C TRP A 109 -6.15 -7.42 1.19
N LEU A 110 -5.06 -7.68 0.48
CA LEU A 110 -5.08 -8.31 -0.84
C LEU A 110 -5.67 -9.73 -0.84
N ARG A 111 -5.63 -10.44 0.29
CA ARG A 111 -6.31 -11.73 0.45
C ARG A 111 -7.83 -11.61 0.64
N ARG A 112 -8.31 -10.44 1.10
CA ARG A 112 -9.73 -10.19 1.42
C ARG A 112 -10.45 -9.45 0.29
N LEU A 113 -9.73 -8.59 -0.42
CA LEU A 113 -10.28 -7.74 -1.47
C LEU A 113 -10.14 -8.43 -2.84
N PRO A 114 -11.07 -8.15 -3.78
CA PRO A 114 -10.90 -8.57 -5.16
C PRO A 114 -9.66 -7.88 -5.74
N GLN A 115 -8.65 -8.66 -6.11
CA GLN A 115 -7.43 -8.17 -6.76
C GLN A 115 -7.25 -8.82 -8.13
N SER A 116 -6.55 -8.14 -9.03
CA SER A 116 -6.40 -8.56 -10.44
C SER A 116 -5.59 -9.84 -10.64
N PHE A 117 -4.69 -10.18 -9.70
CA PHE A 117 -3.84 -11.36 -9.80
C PHE A 117 -4.52 -12.59 -9.22
N THR A 118 -4.70 -13.63 -10.04
CA THR A 118 -5.23 -14.92 -9.62
C THR A 118 -4.26 -15.68 -8.72
N ALA A 119 -4.68 -16.80 -8.15
CA ALA A 119 -3.78 -17.67 -7.40
C ALA A 119 -2.64 -18.22 -8.26
N ALA A 120 -2.92 -18.56 -9.53
CA ALA A 120 -1.93 -19.02 -10.49
C ALA A 120 -0.90 -17.93 -10.81
N ASP A 121 -1.35 -16.69 -11.02
CA ASP A 121 -0.46 -15.56 -11.29
C ASP A 121 0.52 -15.32 -10.13
N ARG A 122 0.00 -15.36 -8.89
CA ARG A 122 0.83 -15.19 -7.68
C ARG A 122 1.78 -16.35 -7.42
N ALA A 123 1.46 -17.54 -7.92
CA ALA A 123 2.36 -18.71 -7.89
C ALA A 123 3.46 -18.60 -8.96
N ALA A 124 3.14 -17.99 -10.11
CA ALA A 124 4.11 -17.65 -11.16
C ALA A 124 4.99 -16.42 -10.83
N GLY A 125 4.76 -15.78 -9.68
CA GLY A 125 5.56 -14.65 -9.20
C GLY A 125 4.97 -13.26 -9.48
N PHE A 126 3.83 -13.17 -10.16
CA PHE A 126 3.16 -11.88 -10.40
C PHE A 126 2.50 -11.37 -9.12
N ARG A 127 3.16 -10.40 -8.47
CA ARG A 127 2.74 -9.81 -7.20
C ARG A 127 2.97 -8.30 -7.22
N TYR A 128 2.31 -7.63 -6.28
CA TYR A 128 2.66 -6.25 -5.96
C TYR A 128 3.95 -6.20 -5.15
N ASP A 129 4.87 -5.37 -5.63
CA ASP A 129 6.00 -4.87 -4.86
C ASP A 129 5.69 -3.46 -4.38
N LEU A 130 6.09 -3.18 -3.14
CA LEU A 130 5.81 -1.91 -2.48
C LEU A 130 6.96 -0.93 -2.67
N SER A 131 6.60 0.32 -2.95
CA SER A 131 7.51 1.46 -2.89
C SER A 131 6.78 2.66 -2.27
N ILE A 132 7.56 3.59 -1.70
CA ILE A 132 7.02 4.81 -1.10
C ILE A 132 7.06 5.91 -2.15
N VAL A 133 5.87 6.38 -2.56
CA VAL A 133 5.73 7.51 -3.49
C VAL A 133 5.73 8.85 -2.76
N GLN A 134 5.19 8.88 -1.54
CA GLN A 134 5.12 10.06 -0.69
C GLN A 134 5.11 9.61 0.77
N ALA A 135 5.80 10.34 1.62
CA ALA A 135 5.78 10.20 3.07
C ALA A 135 5.80 11.58 3.73
N GLU A 136 5.03 11.74 4.79
CA GLU A 136 4.98 12.94 5.63
C GLU A 136 5.40 12.53 7.03
N PHE A 137 6.30 13.31 7.63
CA PHE A 137 6.87 13.03 8.94
C PHE A 137 6.54 14.17 9.89
N ALA A 138 6.12 13.84 11.11
CA ALA A 138 6.13 14.77 12.22
C ALA A 138 7.54 14.74 12.83
N LEU A 139 8.15 15.92 12.96
CA LEU A 139 9.37 16.09 13.74
C LEU A 139 8.96 16.39 15.19
N THR A 140 9.76 15.89 16.13
CA THR A 140 9.67 16.24 17.56
C THR A 140 10.10 17.68 17.80
#